data_AF-A0A9E5FBN9-F1
#
_entry.id   AF-A0A9E5FBN9-F1
#
_cell.length_a   1.000
_cell.length_b   1.000
_cell.length_c   1.000
_cell.angle_alpha   90.00
_cell.angle_beta   90.00
_cell.angle_gamma   90.00
#
_symmetry.space_group_name_H-M   'P 1'
#
loop_
_entity.id
_entity.type
_entity.pdbx_description
1 polymer ?
#
loop_
_entity_poly.entity_id
_entity_poly.type
_entity_poly.pdbx_seq_one_letter_code
_entity_poly.pdbx_strand_id
1 'polypeptide(L)'
;MKNCIMMIVAAMGLCAMGTIAEAHYPHYYKTKWYPRYVGTTVTYYYSNYYYAPDRYHVCYYYPERGRRHIYYYNWERKVYWGRFDIETGKYSLLEQKDRKENLSDIPESAFPKPVALDQVKIPGTDLNITAPPVLPD
;
A
#
# COMPACT_ATOMS: atom_id res chain seq x y z
N MET A 1 23.51 24.31 70.00
CA MET A 1 23.63 25.23 68.85
C MET A 1 23.85 24.37 67.62
N LYS A 2 22.80 24.26 66.79
CA LYS A 2 22.80 24.65 65.37
C LYS A 2 23.58 23.70 64.46
N ASN A 3 22.80 23.01 63.62
CA ASN A 3 23.02 22.63 62.21
C ASN A 3 22.78 21.14 61.97
N CYS A 4 22.06 20.68 60.96
CA CYS A 4 20.92 21.18 60.18
C CYS A 4 20.54 19.97 59.31
N ILE A 5 19.32 19.47 59.47
CA ILE A 5 18.70 18.47 58.59
C ILE A 5 18.44 19.13 57.23
N MET A 6 18.96 18.56 56.13
CA MET A 6 18.50 18.69 54.71
C MET A 6 19.65 18.24 53.77
N MET A 7 19.48 17.60 52.60
CA MET A 7 18.44 17.63 51.57
C MET A 7 18.39 16.26 50.84
N ILE A 8 17.19 15.69 50.64
CA ILE A 8 16.44 15.65 49.36
C ILE A 8 17.14 14.83 48.27
N VAL A 9 16.71 13.58 48.15
CA VAL A 9 16.78 12.78 46.92
C VAL A 9 15.75 13.37 45.96
N ALA A 10 16.17 13.97 44.85
CA ALA A 10 15.27 14.35 43.76
C ALA A 10 15.88 13.88 42.43
N ALA A 11 15.06 13.12 41.72
CA ALA A 11 15.41 12.24 40.62
C ALA A 11 16.07 12.95 39.43
N MET A 12 17.05 12.28 38.84
CA MET A 12 17.51 12.54 37.47
C MET A 12 16.32 12.37 36.53
N GLY A 13 15.73 13.51 36.13
CA GLY A 13 14.80 13.58 35.02
C GLY A 13 15.56 13.29 33.74
N LEU A 14 15.58 12.02 33.33
CA LEU A 14 15.95 11.63 31.98
C LEU A 14 14.89 12.25 31.05
N CYS A 15 15.18 13.41 30.47
CA CYS A 15 14.40 13.94 29.35
C CYS A 15 14.60 12.97 28.18
N ALA A 16 13.78 11.92 28.13
CA ALA A 16 13.54 11.19 26.91
C ALA A 16 12.98 12.22 25.93
N MET A 17 13.80 12.69 24.99
CA MET A 17 13.29 13.30 23.78
C MET A 17 12.50 12.22 23.07
N GLY A 18 11.21 12.15 23.39
CA GLY A 18 10.25 11.35 22.65
C GLY A 18 10.36 11.79 21.21
N THR A 19 10.93 10.92 20.39
CA THR A 19 10.87 11.03 18.93
C THR A 19 9.44 11.34 18.54
N ILE A 20 9.28 12.38 17.73
CA ILE A 20 8.02 12.70 17.04
C ILE A 20 7.50 11.39 16.43
N ALA A 21 6.42 10.86 16.98
CA ALA A 21 5.68 9.79 16.36
C ALA A 21 4.91 10.38 15.17
N GLU A 22 5.60 10.66 14.06
CA GLU A 22 4.96 10.83 12.77
C GLU A 22 4.82 9.47 12.10
N ALA A 23 3.80 8.72 12.49
CA ALA A 23 3.38 7.54 11.74
C ALA A 23 1.86 7.49 11.62
N HIS A 24 1.26 8.63 11.27
CA HIS A 24 -0.08 8.67 10.71
C HIS A 24 0.05 9.18 9.28
N TYR A 25 0.44 8.28 8.37
CA TYR A 25 -0.05 8.37 7.01
C TYR A 25 -1.27 7.45 6.96
N PRO A 26 -2.48 7.93 7.32
CA PRO A 26 -3.65 7.28 6.79
C PRO A 26 -3.40 7.24 5.29
N HIS A 27 -3.40 6.04 4.75
CA HIS A 27 -3.40 5.81 3.32
C HIS A 27 -4.64 6.59 2.78
N TYR A 28 -4.94 6.67 1.49
CA TYR A 28 -6.19 7.34 1.03
C TYR A 28 -6.13 8.88 0.92
N TYR A 29 -5.39 9.40 -0.06
CA TYR A 29 -5.69 10.74 -0.61
C TYR A 29 -6.67 10.72 -1.79
N LYS A 30 -6.92 9.57 -2.43
CA LYS A 30 -7.89 9.45 -3.53
C LYS A 30 -8.61 8.10 -3.52
N THR A 31 -9.86 8.10 -3.08
CA THR A 31 -10.75 6.93 -3.14
C THR A 31 -11.51 6.83 -4.47
N LYS A 32 -11.38 7.85 -5.33
CA LYS A 32 -12.10 7.92 -6.59
C LYS A 32 -11.48 6.97 -7.63
N TRP A 33 -12.34 6.20 -8.27
CA TRP A 33 -12.01 5.44 -9.48
C TRP A 33 -12.35 6.26 -10.72
N TYR A 34 -11.47 6.19 -11.71
CA TYR A 34 -11.60 6.90 -12.97
C TYR A 34 -11.78 5.88 -14.09
N PRO A 35 -12.90 5.91 -14.83
CA PRO A 35 -13.10 5.03 -15.97
C PRO A 35 -12.21 5.45 -17.14
N ARG A 36 -11.65 4.47 -17.84
CA ARG A 36 -11.01 4.64 -19.14
C ARG A 36 -11.90 4.09 -20.24
N TYR A 37 -12.25 4.95 -21.18
CA TYR A 37 -13.09 4.59 -22.32
C TYR A 37 -12.28 4.28 -23.58
N VAL A 38 -12.80 3.36 -24.38
CA VAL A 38 -12.50 3.21 -25.81
C VAL A 38 -13.84 3.27 -26.53
N GLY A 39 -14.07 4.35 -27.29
CA GLY A 39 -15.40 4.67 -27.80
C GLY A 39 -16.38 4.93 -26.64
N THR A 40 -17.50 4.19 -26.62
CA THR A 40 -18.52 4.27 -25.56
C THR A 40 -18.34 3.21 -24.47
N THR A 41 -17.34 2.33 -24.59
CA THR A 41 -17.14 1.20 -23.68
C THR A 41 -16.05 1.51 -22.66
N VAL A 42 -16.33 1.23 -21.38
CA VAL A 42 -15.31 1.29 -20.31
C VAL A 42 -14.43 0.05 -20.41
N THR A 43 -13.13 0.27 -20.62
CA THR A 43 -12.14 -0.81 -20.74
C THR A 43 -11.51 -1.18 -19.40
N TYR A 44 -11.27 -0.18 -18.55
CA TYR A 44 -10.78 -0.37 -17.19
C TYR A 44 -11.10 0.84 -16.33
N TYR A 45 -10.98 0.66 -15.02
CA TYR A 45 -10.97 1.73 -14.04
C TYR A 45 -9.57 1.84 -13.45
N TYR A 46 -9.16 3.05 -13.09
CA TYR A 46 -7.91 3.26 -12.37
C TYR A 46 -8.08 4.18 -11.18
N SER A 47 -7.24 4.00 -10.16
CA SER A 47 -7.17 4.89 -8.99
C SER A 47 -5.73 4.98 -8.48
N ASN A 48 -5.36 6.10 -7.87
CA ASN A 48 -4.04 6.27 -7.27
C ASN A 48 -4.09 5.86 -5.80
N TYR A 49 -3.35 4.81 -5.48
CA TYR A 49 -3.14 4.28 -4.14
C TYR A 49 -1.86 4.85 -3.54
N TYR A 50 -1.98 5.87 -2.69
CA TYR A 50 -0.85 6.47 -2.00
C TYR A 50 -0.52 5.70 -0.71
N TYR A 51 0.75 5.32 -0.57
CA TYR A 51 1.27 4.62 0.62
C TYR A 51 2.32 5.45 1.37
N ALA A 52 2.83 6.53 0.77
CA ALA A 52 3.60 7.58 1.43
C ALA A 52 3.37 8.91 0.71
N PRO A 53 3.78 10.06 1.28
CA PRO A 53 3.81 11.33 0.55
C PRO A 53 4.52 11.15 -0.80
N ASP A 54 3.86 11.56 -1.88
CA ASP A 54 4.31 11.45 -3.27
C ASP A 54 4.60 10.04 -3.82
N ARG A 55 4.42 8.98 -3.02
CA ARG A 55 4.61 7.59 -3.45
C ARG A 55 3.29 6.86 -3.56
N TYR A 56 3.02 6.34 -4.75
CA TYR A 56 1.77 5.66 -5.05
C TYR A 56 1.92 4.51 -6.04
N HIS A 57 0.95 3.60 -5.98
CA HIS A 57 0.64 2.69 -7.07
C HIS A 57 -0.57 3.19 -7.83
N VAL A 58 -0.64 2.87 -9.11
CA VAL A 58 -1.88 2.94 -9.87
C VAL A 58 -2.56 1.59 -9.76
N CYS A 59 -3.72 1.57 -9.11
CA CYS A 59 -4.58 0.41 -9.06
C CYS A 59 -5.43 0.37 -10.33
N TYR A 60 -5.42 -0.76 -11.05
CA TYR A 60 -6.20 -0.98 -12.25
C TYR A 60 -7.23 -2.09 -12.02
N TYR A 61 -8.47 -1.85 -12.42
CA TYR A 61 -9.54 -2.84 -12.40
C TYR A 61 -10.09 -3.03 -13.80
N TYR A 62 -10.07 -4.27 -14.29
CA TYR A 62 -10.50 -4.64 -15.64
C TYR A 62 -11.78 -5.48 -15.55
N PRO A 63 -12.98 -4.91 -15.76
CA PRO A 63 -14.24 -5.63 -15.66
C PRO A 63 -14.28 -6.88 -16.57
N GLU A 64 -13.74 -6.78 -17.78
CA GLU A 64 -13.74 -7.86 -18.77
C GLU A 64 -12.79 -9.02 -18.42
N ARG A 65 -11.83 -8.83 -17.50
CA ARG A 65 -10.90 -9.88 -17.05
C ARG A 65 -11.42 -10.67 -15.85
N GLY A 66 -12.73 -10.83 -15.74
CA GLY A 66 -13.38 -11.68 -14.74
C GLY A 66 -13.64 -11.03 -13.39
N ARG A 67 -13.59 -9.69 -13.28
CA ARG A 67 -14.03 -8.88 -12.11
C ARG A 67 -13.45 -9.25 -10.73
N ARG A 68 -12.49 -10.16 -10.66
CA ARG A 68 -11.95 -10.70 -9.40
C ARG A 68 -10.74 -9.95 -8.86
N HIS A 69 -9.98 -9.30 -9.73
CA HIS A 69 -8.65 -8.79 -9.38
C HIS A 69 -8.49 -7.30 -9.63
N ILE A 70 -7.79 -6.63 -8.70
CA ILE A 70 -7.27 -5.27 -8.86
C ILE A 70 -5.74 -5.36 -8.94
N TYR A 71 -5.18 -4.82 -10.01
CA TYR A 71 -3.74 -4.91 -10.30
C TYR A 71 -3.02 -3.66 -9.84
N TYR A 72 -1.89 -3.83 -9.15
CA TYR A 72 -1.12 -2.73 -8.60
C TYR A 72 0.07 -2.46 -9.50
N TYR A 73 0.08 -1.30 -10.14
CA TYR A 73 1.14 -0.85 -11.00
C TYR A 73 2.00 0.18 -10.28
N ASN A 74 3.31 -0.04 -10.22
CA ASN A 74 4.24 0.94 -9.68
C ASN A 74 4.67 1.90 -10.80
N TRP A 75 4.27 3.16 -10.66
CA TRP A 75 4.55 4.19 -11.66
C TRP A 75 6.04 4.54 -11.77
N GLU A 76 6.76 4.58 -10.64
CA GLU A 76 8.18 4.93 -10.59
C GLU A 76 9.05 3.90 -11.33
N ARG A 77 8.75 2.61 -11.16
CA ARG A 77 9.50 1.49 -11.77
C ARG A 77 8.87 0.98 -13.06
N LYS A 78 7.70 1.51 -13.44
CA LYS A 78 6.93 1.12 -14.63
C LYS A 78 6.67 -0.38 -14.74
N VAL A 79 6.25 -1.01 -13.64
CA VAL A 79 5.96 -2.45 -13.61
C VAL A 79 4.77 -2.77 -12.73
N TYR A 80 4.06 -3.84 -13.05
CA TYR A 80 3.10 -4.46 -12.15
C TYR A 80 3.80 -5.15 -10.98
N TRP A 81 3.29 -4.92 -9.78
CA TRP A 81 3.78 -5.55 -8.56
C TRP A 81 2.98 -6.77 -8.16
N GLY A 82 1.70 -6.83 -8.52
CA GLY A 82 0.85 -7.90 -8.06
C GLY A 82 -0.61 -7.56 -8.23
N ARG A 83 -1.44 -8.38 -7.59
CA ARG A 83 -2.89 -8.24 -7.64
C ARG A 83 -3.54 -8.51 -6.29
N PHE A 84 -4.58 -7.76 -6.03
CA PHE A 84 -5.50 -7.94 -4.91
C PHE A 84 -6.72 -8.73 -5.40
N ASP A 85 -7.06 -9.80 -4.69
CA ASP A 85 -8.26 -10.60 -4.91
C ASP A 85 -9.42 -10.00 -4.10
N ILE A 86 -10.44 -9.49 -4.80
CA ILE A 86 -11.56 -8.75 -4.21
C ILE A 86 -12.42 -9.65 -3.32
N GLU A 87 -12.56 -10.93 -3.67
CA GLU A 87 -13.40 -11.88 -2.94
C GLU A 87 -12.76 -12.31 -1.61
N THR A 88 -11.46 -12.56 -1.64
CA THR A 88 -10.73 -13.09 -0.48
C THR A 88 -10.06 -12.01 0.37
N GLY A 89 -9.92 -10.80 -0.16
CA GLY A 89 -9.19 -9.71 0.50
C GLY A 89 -7.68 -9.94 0.60
N LYS A 90 -7.14 -10.85 -0.20
CA LYS A 90 -5.72 -11.27 -0.16
C LYS A 90 -4.94 -10.71 -1.32
N TYR A 91 -3.61 -10.65 -1.17
CA TYR A 91 -2.71 -10.10 -2.17
C TYR A 91 -1.70 -11.13 -2.66
N SER A 92 -1.49 -11.14 -3.97
CA SER A 92 -0.46 -11.92 -4.65
C SER A 92 0.62 -10.98 -5.16
N LEU A 93 1.77 -10.96 -4.49
CA LEU A 93 2.95 -10.18 -4.89
C LEU A 93 3.76 -10.95 -5.93
N LEU A 94 4.01 -10.36 -7.10
CA LEU A 94 4.84 -10.94 -8.14
C LEU A 94 6.31 -11.02 -7.70
N GLU A 95 6.95 -12.13 -8.06
CA GLU A 95 8.39 -12.28 -8.01
C GLU A 95 9.07 -11.26 -8.93
N GLN A 96 10.28 -10.81 -8.56
CA GLN A 96 10.95 -9.71 -9.26
C GLN A 96 11.13 -9.97 -10.76
N LYS A 97 11.43 -11.22 -11.15
CA LYS A 97 11.64 -11.62 -12.55
C LYS A 97 10.37 -11.51 -13.42
N ASP A 98 9.21 -11.60 -12.78
CA ASP A 98 7.90 -11.66 -13.43
C ASP A 98 7.20 -10.29 -13.46
N ARG A 99 7.80 -9.26 -12.84
CA ARG A 99 7.30 -7.89 -12.89
C ARG A 99 7.58 -7.28 -14.26
N LYS A 100 6.52 -7.02 -15.03
CA LYS A 100 6.59 -6.43 -16.39
C LYS A 100 5.79 -5.14 -16.45
N GLU A 101 6.08 -4.34 -17.48
CA GLU A 101 5.36 -3.09 -17.77
C GLU A 101 3.92 -3.36 -18.22
N ASN A 102 3.72 -4.35 -19.10
CA ASN A 102 2.38 -4.69 -19.58
C ASN A 102 1.84 -5.92 -18.83
N LEU A 103 0.57 -5.83 -18.43
CA LEU A 103 -0.13 -6.93 -17.76
C LEU A 103 -0.33 -8.14 -18.68
N SER A 104 -0.37 -7.94 -20.00
CA SER A 104 -0.44 -9.02 -21.00
C SER A 104 0.81 -9.90 -20.99
N ASP A 105 1.94 -9.37 -20.53
CA ASP A 105 3.23 -10.05 -20.57
C ASP A 105 3.48 -10.85 -19.29
N ILE A 106 2.52 -10.85 -18.36
CA ILE A 106 2.57 -11.52 -17.06
C ILE A 106 1.61 -12.71 -17.13
N PRO A 107 2.11 -13.96 -17.24
CA PRO A 107 1.24 -15.11 -17.31
C PRO A 107 0.51 -15.32 -15.98
N GLU A 108 -0.68 -15.91 -16.04
CA GLU A 108 -1.51 -16.19 -14.85
C GLU A 108 -0.74 -17.01 -13.80
N SER A 109 0.12 -17.94 -14.24
CA SER A 109 0.97 -18.76 -13.37
C SER A 109 2.10 -18.01 -12.67
N ALA A 110 2.41 -16.77 -13.07
CA ALA A 110 3.40 -15.94 -12.39
C ALA A 110 2.86 -15.31 -11.10
N PHE A 111 1.54 -15.27 -10.93
CA PHE A 111 0.93 -14.80 -9.69
C PHE A 111 0.97 -15.92 -8.63
N PRO A 112 1.77 -15.77 -7.56
CA PRO A 112 1.81 -16.76 -6.51
C PRO A 112 0.48 -16.83 -5.74
N LYS A 113 0.39 -17.81 -4.85
CA LYS A 113 -0.78 -17.95 -3.97
C LYS A 113 -0.96 -16.66 -3.16
N PRO A 114 -2.17 -16.06 -3.16
CA PRO A 114 -2.39 -14.81 -2.45
C PRO A 114 -2.39 -15.04 -0.93
N VAL A 115 -1.81 -14.08 -0.20
CA VAL A 115 -1.64 -14.09 1.26
C VAL A 115 -2.30 -12.87 1.89
N ALA A 116 -2.43 -12.84 3.22
CA ALA A 116 -3.02 -11.73 3.93
C ALA A 116 -2.20 -10.43 3.73
N LEU A 117 -2.88 -9.29 3.70
CA LEU A 117 -2.25 -7.99 3.36
C LEU A 117 -1.13 -7.59 4.32
N ASP A 118 -1.30 -7.90 5.60
CA ASP A 118 -0.33 -7.66 6.67
C ASP A 118 0.96 -8.49 6.53
N GLN A 119 0.94 -9.54 5.71
CA GLN A 119 2.10 -10.37 5.38
C GLN A 119 2.84 -9.88 4.13
N VAL A 120 2.31 -8.89 3.40
CA VAL A 120 2.92 -8.38 2.17
C VAL A 120 3.47 -6.98 2.40
N LYS A 121 4.79 -6.85 2.34
CA LYS A 121 5.47 -5.56 2.29
C LYS A 121 5.47 -4.99 0.88
N ILE A 122 5.32 -3.68 0.78
CA ILE A 122 5.60 -2.89 -0.43
C ILE A 122 7.12 -2.99 -0.68
N PRO A 123 7.58 -3.60 -1.80
CA PRO A 123 9.00 -3.74 -2.09
C PRO A 123 9.80 -2.44 -1.95
N GLY A 124 10.87 -2.47 -1.14
CA GLY A 124 11.71 -1.32 -0.87
C GLY A 124 11.22 -0.41 0.27
N THR A 125 10.22 -0.84 1.04
CA THR A 125 9.71 -0.13 2.22
C THR A 125 9.36 -1.11 3.34
N ASP A 126 9.22 -0.61 4.56
CA ASP A 126 8.70 -1.38 5.71
C ASP A 126 7.17 -1.35 5.81
N LEU A 127 6.50 -0.73 4.84
CA LEU A 127 5.04 -0.58 4.81
C LEU A 127 4.37 -1.83 4.24
N ASN A 128 3.22 -2.18 4.78
CA ASN A 128 2.38 -3.25 4.23
C ASN A 128 1.59 -2.74 3.03
N ILE A 129 1.29 -3.62 2.07
CA ILE A 129 0.21 -3.38 1.12
C ILE A 129 -1.09 -3.24 1.91
N THR A 130 -1.95 -2.31 1.52
CA THR A 130 -3.32 -2.22 2.04
C THR A 130 -4.33 -2.36 0.91
N ALA A 131 -5.59 -2.62 1.30
CA ALA A 131 -6.68 -2.81 0.38
C ALA A 131 -6.85 -1.56 -0.51
N PRO A 132 -7.23 -1.75 -1.79
CA PRO A 132 -7.50 -0.64 -2.68
C PRO A 132 -8.78 0.09 -2.23
N PRO A 133 -9.06 1.29 -2.74
CA PRO A 133 -10.36 1.92 -2.54
C PRO A 133 -11.50 1.01 -3.00
N VAL A 134 -12.64 1.09 -2.32
CA VAL A 134 -13.87 0.37 -2.72
C VAL A 134 -14.16 0.68 -4.19
N LEU A 135 -14.44 -0.36 -4.96
CA LEU A 135 -14.79 -0.21 -6.38
C LEU A 135 -16.06 0.63 -6.54
N PRO A 136 -16.21 1.35 -7.65
CA PRO A 136 -17.47 2.03 -7.93
C PRO A 136 -18.58 0.99 -8.13
N ASP A 137 -19.78 1.32 -7.64
CA ASP A 137 -21.00 0.53 -7.85
C ASP A 137 -21.35 0.38 -9.34
#